data_AF-A0A6H2W3R7-F1
#
_entry.id   AF-A0A6H2W3R7-F1
#
_cell.length_a   1.000
_cell.length_b   1.000
_cell.length_c   1.000
_cell.angle_alpha   90.00
_cell.angle_beta   90.00
_cell.angle_gamma   90.00
#
_symmetry.space_group_name_H-M   'P 1'
#
loop_
_entity.id
_entity.type
_entity.pdbx_description
1 polymer ?
#
loop_
_entity_poly.entity_id
_entity_poly.type
_entity_poly.pdbx_seq_one_letter_code
_entity_poly.pdbx_strand_id
1 'polypeptide(L)'
;MKKLNLLVLLGVFCGVSGVGDADVKVSDALSQSILVEPKIRVLLLSESTTALIEAKGAFSVFGDGELLRVSSQGQRCAAHALYGGIRWGENYPNVECLKIEPLDGAASLFVNGIQYKGAIYIHRTDRSCLFIVNELAVEDYLKSTLSVKYLKELDKEALSACVILERTALYERLLAGNSHSFWHVNAQEDRYGGFGVTSQFYGVEEAVDWTSRLVLDNPEGLVFNADYLLRANVDHLAIEGYNARQILEKFYKDADLVVIESWEDDCKGA
;
A
#
# COMPACT_ATOMS: atom_id res chain seq x y z
N MET A 1 -22.26 13.10 7.66
CA MET A 1 -21.02 13.75 8.12
C MET A 1 -20.29 12.76 9.03
N LYS A 2 -19.36 11.98 8.46
CA LYS A 2 -18.50 11.09 9.26
C LYS A 2 -17.39 11.94 9.88
N LYS A 3 -17.18 11.82 11.20
CA LYS A 3 -16.10 12.52 11.91
C LYS A 3 -14.84 11.67 11.87
N LEU A 4 -13.76 12.32 11.49
CA LEU A 4 -12.40 11.84 11.32
C LEU A 4 -11.71 11.74 12.70
N ASN A 5 -10.93 10.68 12.94
CA ASN A 5 -9.82 10.71 13.90
C ASN A 5 -8.52 10.66 13.09
N LEU A 6 -8.07 11.83 12.63
CA LEU A 6 -6.78 12.02 11.97
C LEU A 6 -5.81 12.57 13.02
N LEU A 7 -4.79 11.78 13.35
CA LEU A 7 -3.67 12.24 14.19
C LEU A 7 -2.61 12.84 13.26
N VAL A 8 -2.61 14.17 13.16
CA VAL A 8 -1.53 14.96 12.54
C VAL A 8 -0.78 15.65 13.67
N LEU A 9 0.53 15.42 13.78
CA LEU A 9 1.38 16.14 14.72
C LEU A 9 2.09 17.29 14.01
N LEU A 10 1.65 18.51 14.33
CA LEU A 10 2.41 19.75 14.08
C LEU A 10 3.52 19.85 15.13
N GLY A 11 4.77 19.75 14.70
CA GLY A 11 5.92 19.93 15.58
C GLY A 11 6.05 21.37 16.08
N VAL A 12 5.78 21.61 17.36
CA VAL A 12 6.03 22.90 18.03
C VAL A 12 7.31 22.81 18.86
N PHE A 13 8.34 23.56 18.46
CA PHE A 13 9.50 23.83 19.31
C PHE A 13 9.17 24.95 20.29
N CYS A 14 9.11 24.65 21.59
CA CYS A 14 9.09 25.66 22.65
C CYS A 14 10.26 25.46 23.62
N GLY A 15 11.05 26.52 23.78
CA GLY A 15 12.22 26.59 24.63
C GLY A 15 11.90 26.55 26.12
N VAL A 16 12.93 26.15 26.89
CA VAL A 16 12.91 25.92 28.33
C VAL A 16 12.96 27.24 29.10
N SER A 17 12.14 27.39 30.15
CA SER A 17 12.55 28.01 31.42
C SER A 17 11.48 27.80 32.51
N GLY A 18 11.93 27.51 33.75
CA GLY A 18 11.14 27.69 34.97
C GLY A 18 11.06 26.49 35.90
N VAL A 19 11.83 26.55 36.99
CA VAL A 19 11.82 25.63 38.14
C VAL A 19 10.54 25.82 38.97
N GLY A 20 9.91 24.74 39.40
CA GLY A 20 8.82 24.74 40.37
C GLY A 20 8.35 23.32 40.69
N ASP A 21 8.65 22.88 41.91
CA ASP A 21 8.39 21.54 42.45
C ASP A 21 6.89 21.21 42.45
N ALA A 22 6.51 20.15 41.74
CA ALA A 22 5.19 19.53 41.82
C ALA A 22 5.35 18.05 41.48
N ASP A 23 4.85 17.21 42.37
CA ASP A 23 4.91 15.75 42.35
C ASP A 23 4.52 15.18 40.96
N VAL A 24 5.51 14.88 40.12
CA VAL A 24 5.30 14.32 38.79
C VAL A 24 5.09 12.83 38.95
N LYS A 25 3.83 12.40 38.95
CA LYS A 25 3.51 11.04 38.48
C LYS A 25 3.92 10.96 37.02
N VAL A 26 5.15 10.54 36.77
CA VAL A 26 5.60 10.12 35.45
C VAL A 26 4.87 8.82 35.14
N SER A 27 3.73 8.91 34.45
CA SER A 27 3.25 7.78 33.67
C SER A 27 4.19 7.65 32.48
N ASP A 28 5.28 6.91 32.66
CA ASP A 28 6.13 6.40 31.59
C ASP A 28 5.36 5.34 30.78
N ALA A 29 4.33 5.80 30.10
CA ALA A 29 3.71 5.08 29.00
C ALA A 29 3.64 6.06 27.83
N LEU A 30 4.82 6.35 27.28
CA LEU A 30 4.92 6.63 25.85
C LEU A 30 4.38 5.39 25.13
N SER A 31 3.05 5.32 24.96
CA SER A 31 2.45 4.54 23.89
C SER A 31 2.98 5.14 22.60
N GLN A 32 4.16 4.69 22.17
CA GLN A 32 4.52 4.76 20.77
C GLN A 32 3.41 4.01 20.05
N SER A 33 2.53 4.75 19.37
CA SER A 33 1.63 4.17 18.40
C SER A 33 2.50 3.32 17.47
N ILE A 34 2.27 2.01 17.46
CA ILE A 34 2.93 1.15 16.48
C ILE A 34 2.48 1.69 15.13
N LEU A 35 3.40 2.27 14.37
CA LEU A 35 3.13 2.85 13.06
C LEU A 35 2.72 1.74 12.10
N VAL A 36 1.42 1.48 12.00
CA VAL A 36 0.88 0.47 11.08
C VAL A 36 0.99 1.03 9.66
N GLU A 37 1.77 0.36 8.82
CA GLU A 37 1.91 0.75 7.43
C GLU A 37 0.56 0.62 6.70
N PRO A 38 0.09 1.68 6.02
CA PRO A 38 -1.15 1.62 5.25
C PRO A 38 -1.11 0.50 4.21
N LYS A 39 -2.20 -0.26 4.12
CA LYS A 39 -2.35 -1.35 3.16
C LYS A 39 -3.28 -0.96 2.03
N ILE A 40 -3.07 -1.58 0.88
CA ILE A 40 -3.94 -1.47 -0.29
C ILE A 40 -4.33 -2.87 -0.75
N ARG A 41 -5.53 -2.99 -1.34
CA ARG A 41 -6.09 -4.24 -1.86
C ARG A 41 -6.28 -4.07 -3.36
N VAL A 42 -5.57 -4.87 -4.14
CA VAL A 42 -5.52 -4.77 -5.60
C VAL A 42 -6.19 -6.00 -6.22
N LEU A 43 -7.23 -5.77 -7.03
CA LEU A 43 -7.85 -6.84 -7.80
C LEU A 43 -6.90 -7.32 -8.90
N LEU A 44 -6.51 -8.60 -8.82
CA LEU A 44 -5.64 -9.26 -9.80
C LEU A 44 -6.44 -10.00 -10.88
N LEU A 45 -7.56 -10.61 -10.48
CA LEU A 45 -8.40 -11.43 -11.34
C LEU A 45 -9.85 -11.30 -10.88
N SER A 46 -10.79 -10.99 -11.79
CA SER A 46 -12.19 -10.66 -11.43
C SER A 46 -13.16 -11.83 -11.52
N GLU A 47 -13.04 -12.69 -12.53
CA GLU A 47 -13.91 -13.87 -12.68
C GLU A 47 -13.13 -15.01 -13.38
N SER A 48 -12.74 -16.03 -12.61
CA SER A 48 -12.14 -17.25 -13.18
C SER A 48 -12.54 -18.49 -12.39
N THR A 49 -12.76 -19.62 -13.04
CA THR A 49 -13.02 -20.89 -12.34
C THR A 49 -11.77 -21.50 -11.70
N THR A 50 -10.58 -21.03 -12.10
CA THR A 50 -9.29 -21.53 -11.63
C THR A 50 -8.21 -20.46 -11.61
N ALA A 51 -7.25 -20.57 -10.70
CA ALA A 51 -6.01 -19.81 -10.75
C ALA A 51 -4.88 -20.61 -10.12
N LEU A 52 -3.67 -20.50 -10.66
CA LEU A 52 -2.51 -21.13 -10.06
C LEU A 52 -2.00 -20.25 -8.92
N ILE A 53 -2.00 -20.78 -7.69
CA ILE A 53 -1.52 -20.08 -6.51
C ILE A 53 -0.34 -20.85 -5.92
N GLU A 54 0.73 -20.13 -5.66
CA GLU A 54 1.96 -20.67 -5.11
C GLU A 54 2.43 -19.84 -3.92
N ALA A 55 2.67 -20.51 -2.80
CA ALA A 55 3.43 -19.97 -1.68
C ALA A 55 4.79 -20.67 -1.66
N LYS A 56 5.87 -19.91 -1.91
CA LYS A 56 7.24 -20.39 -1.73
C LYS A 56 7.71 -20.02 -0.34
N GLY A 57 8.03 -21.01 0.49
CA GLY A 57 8.40 -20.79 1.90
C GLY A 57 7.22 -21.03 2.85
N ALA A 58 7.39 -20.61 4.10
CA ALA A 58 6.39 -20.83 5.15
C ALA A 58 5.21 -19.85 5.02
N PHE A 59 3.99 -20.33 5.25
CA PHE A 59 2.77 -19.55 5.11
C PHE A 59 1.68 -19.97 6.11
N SER A 60 0.75 -19.07 6.36
CA SER A 60 -0.53 -19.33 7.02
C SER A 60 -1.70 -19.20 6.05
N VAL A 61 -2.76 -19.96 6.30
CA VAL A 61 -4.03 -19.91 5.59
C VAL A 61 -5.11 -19.56 6.58
N PHE A 62 -5.87 -18.51 6.28
CA PHE A 62 -7.08 -18.13 6.98
C PHE A 62 -8.29 -18.36 6.07
N GLY A 63 -9.40 -18.80 6.63
CA GLY A 63 -10.70 -18.87 5.97
C GLY A 63 -11.68 -17.97 6.70
N ASP A 64 -12.25 -17.00 5.99
CA ASP A 64 -13.22 -16.04 6.53
C ASP A 64 -12.73 -15.35 7.82
N GLY A 65 -11.41 -15.13 7.91
CA GLY A 65 -10.74 -14.50 9.06
C GLY A 65 -10.22 -15.46 10.13
N GLU A 66 -10.61 -16.74 10.11
CA GLU A 66 -10.15 -17.74 11.08
C GLU A 66 -8.89 -18.47 10.59
N LEU A 67 -7.90 -18.68 11.46
CA LEU A 67 -6.70 -19.43 11.11
C LEU A 67 -7.05 -20.91 10.90
N LEU A 68 -6.89 -21.39 9.67
CA LEU A 68 -7.18 -22.79 9.32
C LEU A 68 -5.92 -23.65 9.35
N ARG A 69 -4.80 -23.10 8.87
CA ARG A 69 -3.56 -23.88 8.71
C ARG A 69 -2.32 -23.00 8.77
N VAL A 70 -1.25 -23.56 9.31
CA VAL A 70 0.12 -23.04 9.19
C VAL A 70 0.97 -24.12 8.54
N SER A 71 1.81 -23.74 7.58
CA SER A 71 2.72 -24.65 6.87
C SER A 71 4.14 -24.09 6.89
N SER A 72 5.11 -24.92 7.29
CA SER A 72 6.53 -24.60 7.17
C SER A 72 7.11 -24.91 5.78
N GLN A 73 6.34 -25.59 4.93
CA GLN A 73 6.71 -25.96 3.57
C GLN A 73 5.84 -25.20 2.56
N GLY A 74 6.45 -24.81 1.45
CA GLY A 74 5.74 -24.15 0.35
C GLY A 74 4.71 -25.06 -0.32
N GLN A 75 3.76 -24.45 -1.02
CA GLN A 75 2.68 -25.15 -1.71
C GLN A 75 2.38 -24.47 -3.05
N ARG A 76 2.27 -25.27 -4.11
CA ARG A 76 1.88 -24.81 -5.46
C ARG A 76 0.69 -25.63 -5.93
N CYS A 77 -0.48 -25.03 -5.99
CA CYS A 77 -1.73 -25.70 -6.36
C CYS A 77 -2.66 -24.77 -7.12
N ALA A 78 -3.48 -25.36 -8.00
CA ALA A 78 -4.60 -24.63 -8.58
C ALA A 78 -5.67 -24.39 -7.49
N ALA A 79 -6.11 -23.15 -7.36
CA ALA A 79 -7.27 -22.75 -6.61
C ALA A 79 -8.52 -22.93 -7.49
N HIS A 80 -9.59 -23.50 -6.93
CA HIS A 80 -10.88 -23.67 -7.62
C HIS A 80 -12.03 -23.20 -6.75
N ALA A 81 -12.99 -22.51 -7.35
CA ALA A 81 -14.29 -22.29 -6.75
C ALA A 81 -15.09 -23.61 -6.83
N LEU A 82 -15.58 -24.08 -5.69
CA LEU A 82 -16.50 -25.21 -5.59
C LEU A 82 -17.87 -24.70 -5.16
N TYR A 83 -18.93 -25.46 -5.44
CA TYR A 83 -20.30 -25.12 -5.04
C TYR A 83 -20.47 -24.89 -3.53
N GLY A 84 -19.60 -25.50 -2.71
CA GLY A 84 -19.65 -25.41 -1.25
C GLY A 84 -18.33 -24.97 -0.62
N GLY A 85 -17.48 -24.20 -1.32
CA GLY A 85 -16.24 -23.69 -0.73
C GLY A 85 -15.14 -23.44 -1.75
N ILE A 86 -13.89 -23.42 -1.27
CA ILE A 86 -12.71 -23.21 -2.10
C ILE A 86 -11.79 -24.41 -1.97
N ARG A 87 -11.17 -24.85 -3.07
CA ARG A 87 -10.10 -25.85 -3.05
C ARG A 87 -8.78 -25.23 -3.42
N TRP A 88 -7.76 -25.40 -2.58
CA TRP A 88 -6.36 -25.08 -2.90
C TRP A 88 -5.44 -26.08 -2.21
N GLY A 89 -5.00 -27.10 -2.97
CA GLY A 89 -4.31 -28.28 -2.44
C GLY A 89 -5.25 -29.21 -1.66
N GLU A 90 -5.82 -28.68 -0.59
CA GLU A 90 -6.90 -29.27 0.20
C GLU A 90 -8.25 -28.60 -0.06
N ASN A 91 -9.33 -29.20 0.44
CA ASN A 91 -10.68 -28.66 0.32
C ASN A 91 -11.04 -27.86 1.57
N TYR A 92 -11.50 -26.63 1.39
CA TYR A 92 -11.98 -25.73 2.44
C TYR A 92 -13.50 -25.57 2.30
N PRO A 93 -14.30 -26.47 2.90
CA PRO A 93 -15.75 -26.44 2.80
C PRO A 93 -16.32 -25.23 3.57
N ASN A 94 -17.38 -24.65 3.02
CA ASN A 94 -18.10 -23.48 3.53
C ASN A 94 -17.26 -22.21 3.69
N VAL A 95 -16.05 -22.18 3.13
CA VAL A 95 -15.21 -20.97 3.13
C VAL A 95 -15.49 -20.14 1.88
N GLU A 96 -15.79 -18.85 2.09
CA GLU A 96 -16.05 -17.89 1.00
C GLU A 96 -14.79 -17.13 0.59
N CYS A 97 -13.86 -16.94 1.53
CA CYS A 97 -12.62 -16.24 1.34
C CYS A 97 -11.44 -16.98 2.01
N LEU A 98 -10.43 -17.34 1.22
CA LEU A 98 -9.13 -17.75 1.76
C LEU A 98 -8.14 -16.60 1.70
N LYS A 99 -7.45 -16.31 2.81
CA LYS A 99 -6.25 -15.47 2.86
C LYS A 99 -5.02 -16.34 3.02
N ILE A 100 -4.05 -16.19 2.13
CA ILE A 100 -2.73 -16.81 2.21
C ILE A 100 -1.73 -15.72 2.55
N GLU A 101 -1.00 -15.89 3.65
CA GLU A 101 -0.06 -14.90 4.18
C GLU A 101 1.31 -15.55 4.45
N PRO A 102 2.42 -14.98 3.96
CA PRO A 102 3.76 -15.44 4.30
C PRO A 102 4.05 -15.28 5.80
N LEU A 103 4.76 -16.23 6.41
CA LEU A 103 5.13 -16.13 7.83
C LEU A 103 6.39 -15.28 8.06
N ASP A 104 7.21 -15.11 7.02
CA ASP A 104 8.43 -14.32 7.07
C ASP A 104 8.68 -13.62 5.73
N GLY A 105 9.62 -12.66 5.73
CA GLY A 105 9.95 -11.87 4.55
C GLY A 105 10.75 -12.61 3.47
N ALA A 106 11.20 -13.85 3.73
CA ALA A 106 11.85 -14.68 2.71
C ALA A 106 10.84 -15.48 1.88
N ALA A 107 9.65 -15.72 2.43
CA ALA A 107 8.55 -16.35 1.73
C ALA A 107 7.93 -15.40 0.68
N SER A 108 7.46 -15.97 -0.42
CA SER A 108 6.90 -15.24 -1.56
C SER A 108 5.64 -15.89 -2.09
N LEU A 109 4.69 -15.07 -2.53
CA LEU A 109 3.44 -15.53 -3.12
C LEU A 109 3.44 -15.31 -4.62
N PHE A 110 2.83 -16.22 -5.36
CA PHE A 110 2.66 -16.10 -6.80
C PHE A 110 1.22 -16.41 -7.20
N VAL A 111 0.72 -15.62 -8.14
CA VAL A 111 -0.55 -15.84 -8.82
C VAL A 111 -0.26 -15.96 -10.31
N ASN A 112 -0.62 -17.11 -10.90
CA ASN A 112 -0.36 -17.43 -12.31
C ASN A 112 1.11 -17.20 -12.74
N GLY A 113 2.05 -17.43 -11.82
CA GLY A 113 3.49 -17.30 -12.05
C GLY A 113 4.07 -15.90 -11.83
N ILE A 114 3.24 -14.89 -11.54
CA ILE A 114 3.70 -13.54 -11.19
C ILE A 114 3.89 -13.44 -9.68
N GLN A 115 5.02 -12.89 -9.23
CA GLN A 115 5.35 -12.73 -7.81
C GLN A 115 4.68 -11.50 -7.21
N TYR A 116 4.11 -11.64 -6.02
CA TYR A 116 3.46 -10.58 -5.24
C TYR A 116 4.01 -10.55 -3.81
N LYS A 117 4.07 -9.33 -3.24
CA LYS A 117 4.33 -9.10 -1.81
C LYS A 117 3.03 -9.09 -1.01
N GLY A 118 3.14 -9.20 0.31
CA GLY A 118 1.99 -9.18 1.22
C GLY A 118 1.18 -10.48 1.16
N ALA A 119 -0.14 -10.38 1.20
CA ALA A 119 -1.07 -11.51 1.25
C ALA A 119 -1.89 -11.64 -0.05
N ILE A 120 -2.36 -12.85 -0.32
CA ILE A 120 -3.28 -13.15 -1.41
C ILE A 120 -4.62 -13.61 -0.83
N TYR A 121 -5.68 -12.94 -1.25
CA TYR A 121 -7.06 -13.33 -0.99
C TYR A 121 -7.64 -14.03 -2.22
N ILE A 122 -8.30 -15.16 -1.99
CA ILE A 122 -9.04 -15.94 -2.99
C ILE A 122 -10.49 -15.94 -2.53
N HIS A 123 -11.34 -15.19 -3.22
CA HIS A 123 -12.76 -15.17 -2.95
C HIS A 123 -13.50 -16.02 -3.95
N ARG A 124 -14.49 -16.76 -3.45
CA ARG A 124 -15.51 -17.35 -4.28
C ARG A 124 -16.65 -16.36 -4.52
N THR A 125 -17.24 -16.42 -5.70
CA THR A 125 -18.50 -15.74 -6.02
C THR A 125 -19.65 -16.74 -6.09
N ASP A 126 -20.88 -16.22 -6.00
CA ASP A 126 -22.12 -17.01 -6.16
C ASP A 126 -22.19 -17.78 -7.48
N ARG A 127 -21.47 -17.30 -8.50
CA ARG A 127 -21.40 -17.93 -9.84
C ARG A 127 -20.42 -19.10 -9.91
N SER A 128 -19.87 -19.54 -8.78
CA SER A 128 -18.80 -20.54 -8.73
C SER A 128 -17.56 -20.11 -9.53
N CYS A 129 -17.28 -18.80 -9.52
CA CYS A 129 -16.03 -18.23 -9.99
C CYS A 129 -15.18 -17.78 -8.79
N LEU A 130 -13.91 -17.50 -9.06
CA LEU A 130 -12.98 -16.87 -8.16
C LEU A 130 -12.71 -15.44 -8.59
N PHE A 131 -12.54 -14.55 -7.63
CA PHE A 131 -11.74 -13.35 -7.79
C PHE A 131 -10.54 -13.38 -6.85
N ILE A 132 -9.45 -12.74 -7.24
CA ILE A 132 -8.18 -12.76 -6.50
C ILE A 132 -7.75 -11.35 -6.23
N VAL A 133 -7.38 -11.09 -4.98
CA VAL A 133 -6.94 -9.78 -4.51
C VAL A 133 -5.60 -9.92 -3.81
N ASN A 134 -4.68 -9.00 -4.10
CA ASN A 134 -3.44 -8.87 -3.37
C ASN A 134 -3.53 -7.73 -2.37
N GLU A 135 -3.27 -8.03 -1.09
CA GLU A 135 -3.12 -7.02 -0.04
C GLU A 135 -1.65 -6.82 0.26
N LEU A 136 -1.20 -5.57 0.23
CA LEU A 136 0.21 -5.21 0.46
C LEU A 136 0.32 -3.80 1.01
N ALA A 137 1.51 -3.43 1.46
CA ALA A 137 1.84 -2.07 1.83
C ALA A 137 1.67 -1.11 0.63
N VAL A 138 1.18 0.10 0.89
CA VAL A 138 1.07 1.16 -0.12
C VAL A 138 2.42 1.44 -0.78
N GLU A 139 3.52 1.42 -0.01
CA GLU A 139 4.87 1.67 -0.55
C GLU A 139 5.29 0.58 -1.55
N ASP A 140 5.03 -0.70 -1.26
CA ASP A 140 5.31 -1.79 -2.20
C ASP A 140 4.46 -1.70 -3.49
N TYR A 141 3.22 -1.24 -3.37
CA TYR A 141 2.36 -0.97 -4.51
C TYR A 141 2.90 0.17 -5.39
N LEU A 142 3.36 1.27 -4.77
CA LEU A 142 3.97 2.40 -5.48
C LEU A 142 5.24 1.97 -6.20
N LYS A 143 6.12 1.19 -5.56
CA LYS A 143 7.33 0.66 -6.21
C LYS A 143 7.00 -0.07 -7.51
N SER A 144 5.97 -0.91 -7.52
CA SER A 144 5.56 -1.65 -8.71
C SER A 144 4.98 -0.74 -9.79
N THR A 145 4.02 0.12 -9.45
CA THR A 145 3.29 0.95 -10.42
C THR A 145 4.15 2.10 -10.96
N LEU A 146 4.99 2.70 -10.13
CA LEU A 146 5.85 3.81 -10.55
C LEU A 146 7.05 3.33 -11.37
N SER A 147 7.55 2.12 -11.16
CA SER A 147 8.64 1.54 -11.95
C SER A 147 8.26 1.34 -13.43
N VAL A 148 6.97 1.14 -13.72
CA VAL A 148 6.46 1.07 -15.11
C VAL A 148 6.01 2.43 -15.65
N LYS A 149 5.79 3.42 -14.77
CA LYS A 149 5.44 4.80 -15.15
C LYS A 149 6.68 5.62 -15.52
N TYR A 150 7.72 5.58 -14.68
CA TYR A 150 8.95 6.34 -14.85
C TYR A 150 10.02 5.48 -15.52
N LEU A 151 9.91 5.35 -16.85
CA LEU A 151 10.85 4.58 -17.68
C LEU A 151 12.09 5.39 -18.13
N LYS A 152 12.30 6.57 -17.54
CA LYS A 152 13.43 7.45 -17.80
C LYS A 152 14.07 7.81 -16.47
N GLU A 153 15.39 7.83 -16.44
CA GLU A 153 16.15 8.39 -15.34
C GLU A 153 15.79 9.87 -15.14
N LEU A 154 15.35 10.19 -13.92
CA LEU A 154 15.12 11.53 -13.41
C LEU A 154 16.15 11.80 -12.33
N ASP A 155 16.41 13.07 -12.02
CA ASP A 155 17.19 13.39 -10.83
C ASP A 155 16.48 12.84 -9.57
N LYS A 156 17.25 12.38 -8.57
CA LYS A 156 16.70 11.83 -7.33
C LYS A 156 15.71 12.76 -6.63
N GLU A 157 15.95 14.07 -6.62
CA GLU A 157 15.09 15.05 -5.92
C GLU A 157 13.82 15.29 -6.73
N ALA A 158 13.93 15.32 -8.06
CA ALA A 158 12.80 15.40 -8.98
C ALA A 158 11.91 14.15 -8.89
N LEU A 159 12.50 12.96 -8.91
CA LEU A 159 11.78 11.70 -8.76
C LEU A 159 11.11 11.60 -7.39
N SER A 160 11.81 12.01 -6.32
CA SER A 160 11.25 12.06 -4.96
C SER A 160 10.03 12.99 -4.88
N ALA A 161 10.09 14.18 -5.50
CA ALA A 161 8.94 15.09 -5.58
C ALA A 161 7.76 14.45 -6.34
N CYS A 162 8.03 13.78 -7.46
CA CYS A 162 7.02 13.03 -8.20
C CYS A 162 6.38 11.93 -7.35
N VAL A 163 7.18 11.12 -6.65
CA VAL A 163 6.69 10.02 -5.81
C VAL A 163 5.79 10.53 -4.68
N ILE A 164 6.13 11.65 -4.03
CA ILE A 164 5.29 12.28 -3.00
C ILE A 164 3.91 12.64 -3.58
N LEU A 165 3.86 13.22 -4.79
CA LEU A 165 2.60 13.55 -5.43
C LEU A 165 1.78 12.32 -5.83
N GLU A 166 2.42 11.29 -6.39
CA GLU A 166 1.74 10.04 -6.74
C GLU A 166 1.16 9.36 -5.50
N ARG A 167 1.91 9.35 -4.38
CA ARG A 167 1.41 8.86 -3.09
C ARG A 167 0.22 9.66 -2.61
N THR A 168 0.31 10.99 -2.67
CA THR A 168 -0.78 11.89 -2.27
C THR A 168 -2.04 11.62 -3.09
N ALA A 169 -1.92 11.58 -4.42
CA ALA A 169 -3.03 11.29 -5.33
C ALA A 169 -3.62 9.89 -5.11
N LEU A 170 -2.79 8.90 -4.78
CA LEU A 170 -3.26 7.57 -4.42
C LEU A 170 -4.14 7.62 -3.16
N TYR A 171 -3.70 8.28 -2.09
CA TYR A 171 -4.50 8.41 -0.87
C TYR A 171 -5.80 9.17 -1.10
N GLU A 172 -5.79 10.26 -1.87
CA GLU A 172 -7.03 10.96 -2.24
C GLU A 172 -8.01 10.03 -2.98
N ARG A 173 -7.50 9.23 -3.92
CA ARG A 173 -8.31 8.26 -4.66
C ARG A 173 -8.85 7.16 -3.75
N LEU A 174 -8.06 6.67 -2.79
CA LEU A 174 -8.50 5.69 -1.80
C LEU A 174 -9.59 6.25 -0.88
N LEU A 175 -9.48 7.53 -0.48
CA LEU A 175 -10.48 8.22 0.34
C LEU A 175 -11.78 8.51 -0.41
N ALA A 176 -11.69 8.81 -1.71
CA ALA A 176 -12.85 9.02 -2.59
C ALA A 176 -13.51 7.71 -3.04
N GLY A 177 -12.81 6.58 -2.88
CA GLY A 177 -13.24 5.26 -3.31
C GLY A 177 -14.47 4.75 -2.58
N ASN A 178 -15.08 3.70 -3.14
CA ASN A 178 -16.24 3.06 -2.53
C ASN A 178 -15.80 2.12 -1.40
N SER A 179 -16.14 2.48 -0.15
CA SER A 179 -15.88 1.67 1.05
C SER A 179 -16.56 0.30 1.08
N HIS A 180 -17.45 0.00 0.12
CA HIS A 180 -18.15 -1.29 0.05
C HIS A 180 -17.50 -2.31 -0.88
N SER A 181 -16.43 -1.93 -1.60
CA SER A 181 -15.68 -2.86 -2.43
C SER A 181 -14.67 -3.65 -1.60
N PHE A 182 -14.48 -4.95 -1.88
CA PHE A 182 -13.43 -5.74 -1.23
C PHE A 182 -12.02 -5.36 -1.71
N TRP A 183 -11.90 -4.71 -2.87
CA TRP A 183 -10.61 -4.17 -3.35
C TRP A 183 -10.72 -2.68 -3.58
N HIS A 184 -9.58 -2.01 -3.48
CA HIS A 184 -9.47 -0.56 -3.67
C HIS A 184 -9.23 -0.19 -5.13
N VAL A 185 -8.40 -0.97 -5.81
CA VAL A 185 -7.92 -0.66 -7.16
C VAL A 185 -7.83 -1.92 -8.03
N ASN A 186 -7.77 -1.74 -9.36
CA ASN A 186 -7.66 -2.83 -10.32
C ASN A 186 -6.25 -2.88 -10.93
N ALA A 187 -5.63 -4.06 -10.95
CA ALA A 187 -4.26 -4.22 -11.43
C ALA A 187 -4.07 -3.82 -12.89
N GLN A 188 -5.06 -4.08 -13.76
CA GLN A 188 -4.98 -3.75 -15.18
C GLN A 188 -5.09 -2.23 -15.41
N GLU A 189 -6.01 -1.57 -14.70
CA GLU A 189 -6.24 -0.12 -14.82
C GLU A 189 -5.00 0.66 -14.33
N ASP A 190 -4.42 0.21 -13.23
CA ASP A 190 -3.28 0.87 -12.59
C ASP A 190 -1.91 0.36 -13.06
N ARG A 191 -1.89 -0.59 -14.00
CA ARG A 191 -0.67 -1.26 -14.50
C ARG A 191 0.17 -1.89 -13.39
N TYR A 192 -0.47 -2.40 -12.35
CA TYR A 192 0.19 -3.13 -11.28
C TYR A 192 0.61 -4.52 -11.77
N GLY A 193 1.91 -4.70 -12.02
CA GLY A 193 2.49 -5.93 -12.55
C GLY A 193 2.98 -6.93 -11.48
N GLY A 194 2.80 -6.60 -10.19
CA GLY A 194 3.43 -7.35 -9.11
C GLY A 194 4.92 -7.02 -8.93
N PHE A 195 5.57 -7.71 -8.00
CA PHE A 195 6.95 -7.44 -7.60
C PHE A 195 7.97 -8.03 -8.58
N GLY A 196 7.74 -9.26 -9.06
CA GLY A 196 8.71 -9.99 -9.89
C GLY A 196 8.95 -9.40 -11.29
N VAL A 197 8.13 -8.44 -11.73
CA VAL A 197 8.20 -7.81 -13.06
C VAL A 197 8.81 -6.41 -13.00
N THR A 198 8.93 -5.82 -11.81
CA THR A 198 9.13 -4.37 -11.65
C THR A 198 10.36 -3.98 -10.85
N SER A 199 11.09 -4.94 -10.26
CA SER A 199 12.34 -4.61 -9.57
C SER A 199 13.36 -4.02 -10.56
N GLN A 200 14.02 -2.92 -10.17
CA GLN A 200 15.23 -2.34 -10.82
C GLN A 200 15.04 -1.25 -11.90
N PHE A 201 14.00 -0.41 -11.83
CA PHE A 201 13.88 0.72 -12.77
C PHE A 201 14.24 2.06 -12.13
N TYR A 202 15.28 2.71 -12.68
CA TYR A 202 15.57 4.15 -12.60
C TYR A 202 15.51 4.83 -11.21
N GLY A 203 15.86 4.12 -10.13
CA GLY A 203 15.90 4.71 -8.79
C GLY A 203 14.53 4.86 -8.10
N VAL A 204 13.47 4.26 -8.65
CA VAL A 204 12.10 4.39 -8.13
C VAL A 204 11.97 3.78 -6.74
N GLU A 205 12.57 2.61 -6.50
CA GLU A 205 12.49 1.96 -5.18
C GLU A 205 13.11 2.84 -4.10
N GLU A 206 14.28 3.42 -4.38
CA GLU A 206 15.00 4.32 -3.48
C GLU A 206 14.21 5.61 -3.24
N ALA A 207 13.63 6.21 -4.29
CA ALA A 207 12.81 7.41 -4.12
C ALA A 207 11.53 7.14 -3.32
N VAL A 208 10.91 5.97 -3.47
CA VAL A 208 9.79 5.53 -2.63
C VAL A 208 10.22 5.36 -1.18
N ASP A 209 11.36 4.72 -0.93
CA ASP A 209 11.88 4.51 0.42
C ASP A 209 12.31 5.81 1.12
N TRP A 210 13.02 6.70 0.42
CA TRP A 210 13.45 7.99 0.96
C TRP A 210 12.30 8.94 1.27
N THR A 211 11.17 8.77 0.57
CA THR A 211 9.97 9.59 0.77
C THR A 211 8.84 8.83 1.46
N SER A 212 9.15 7.71 2.12
CA SER A 212 8.15 6.83 2.74
C SER A 212 7.18 7.65 3.58
N ARG A 213 5.88 7.43 3.35
CA ARG A 213 4.76 8.07 4.05
C ARG A 213 4.64 9.60 3.90
N LEU A 214 5.52 10.26 3.15
CA LEU A 214 5.40 11.69 2.88
C LEU A 214 4.32 11.93 1.82
N VAL A 215 3.37 12.80 2.18
CA VAL A 215 2.30 13.29 1.32
C VAL A 215 2.18 14.80 1.46
N LEU A 216 1.51 15.44 0.50
CA LEU A 216 1.08 16.83 0.65
C LEU A 216 -0.30 16.87 1.30
N ASP A 217 -0.41 17.59 2.41
CA ASP A 217 -1.68 18.06 2.94
C ASP A 217 -2.04 19.35 2.21
N ASN A 218 -3.23 19.39 1.62
CA ASN A 218 -3.70 20.57 0.92
C ASN A 218 -5.12 20.95 1.38
N PRO A 219 -5.29 22.15 1.96
CA PRO A 219 -6.60 22.64 2.37
C PRO A 219 -7.55 22.99 1.21
N GLU A 220 -7.08 23.11 -0.04
CA GLU A 220 -7.85 23.71 -1.15
C GLU A 220 -8.27 22.76 -2.28
N GLY A 221 -8.11 21.43 -2.13
CA GLY A 221 -8.65 20.46 -3.10
C GLY A 221 -8.04 20.54 -4.51
N LEU A 222 -6.77 20.92 -4.62
CA LEU A 222 -6.01 20.81 -5.88
C LEU A 222 -5.82 19.34 -6.21
N VAL A 223 -6.08 18.98 -7.47
CA VAL A 223 -5.76 17.64 -7.97
C VAL A 223 -4.24 17.51 -8.08
N PHE A 224 -3.66 16.67 -7.24
CA PHE A 224 -2.25 16.33 -7.34
C PHE A 224 -2.04 15.38 -8.52
N ASN A 225 -1.17 15.76 -9.46
CA ASN A 225 -0.75 14.88 -10.54
C ASN A 225 0.72 15.17 -10.87
N ALA A 226 1.59 14.17 -10.68
CA ALA A 226 3.01 14.33 -10.98
C ALA A 226 3.30 14.52 -12.48
N ASP A 227 2.35 14.21 -13.37
CA ASP A 227 2.46 14.49 -14.80
C ASP A 227 2.68 15.99 -15.07
N TYR A 228 2.17 16.87 -14.20
CA TYR A 228 2.41 18.30 -14.31
C TYR A 228 3.87 18.65 -14.03
N LEU A 229 4.49 18.04 -13.01
CA LEU A 229 5.93 18.23 -12.72
C LEU A 229 6.80 17.76 -13.90
N LEU A 230 6.45 16.60 -14.49
CA LEU A 230 7.17 16.07 -15.65
C LEU A 230 7.10 17.04 -16.84
N ARG A 231 5.91 17.59 -17.13
CA ARG A 231 5.72 18.57 -18.21
C ARG A 231 6.45 19.88 -17.94
N ALA A 232 6.62 20.25 -16.67
CA ALA A 232 7.37 21.43 -16.26
C ALA A 232 8.90 21.24 -16.28
N ASN A 233 9.39 20.08 -16.74
CA ASN A 233 10.82 19.73 -16.78
C ASN A 233 11.51 19.90 -15.42
N VAL A 234 10.90 19.29 -14.39
CA VAL A 234 11.32 19.39 -12.99
C VAL A 234 12.77 18.98 -12.74
N ASP A 235 13.38 18.15 -13.61
CA ASP A 235 14.81 17.82 -13.58
C ASP A 235 15.70 19.08 -13.53
N HIS A 236 15.30 20.16 -14.21
CA HIS A 236 16.08 21.40 -14.20
C HIS A 236 16.18 22.02 -12.80
N LEU A 237 15.11 21.96 -12.00
CA LEU A 237 15.13 22.49 -10.63
C LEU A 237 16.06 21.66 -9.74
N ALA A 238 16.06 20.34 -9.92
CA ALA A 238 16.99 19.49 -9.18
C ALA A 238 18.46 19.78 -9.55
N ILE A 239 18.73 20.02 -10.84
CA ILE A 239 20.06 20.45 -11.33
C ILE A 239 20.48 21.81 -10.73
N GLU A 240 19.53 22.72 -10.54
CA GLU A 240 19.74 24.01 -9.84
C GLU A 240 19.97 23.86 -8.33
N GLY A 241 19.88 22.64 -7.78
CA GLY A 241 20.14 22.35 -6.37
C GLY A 241 18.89 22.38 -5.48
N TYR A 242 17.70 22.42 -6.05
CA TYR A 242 16.45 22.30 -5.28
C TYR A 242 16.22 20.85 -4.84
N ASN A 243 15.92 20.66 -3.56
CA ASN A 243 15.48 19.35 -3.05
C ASN A 243 13.98 19.10 -3.33
N ALA A 244 13.52 17.86 -3.12
CA ALA A 244 12.14 17.45 -3.39
C ALA A 244 11.09 18.37 -2.75
N ARG A 245 11.31 18.81 -1.49
CA ARG A 245 10.40 19.73 -0.79
C ARG A 245 10.33 21.09 -1.47
N GLN A 246 11.49 21.69 -1.76
CA GLN A 246 11.54 23.01 -2.38
C GLN A 246 11.01 22.99 -3.82
N ILE A 247 11.17 21.85 -4.52
CA ILE A 247 10.53 21.62 -5.81
C ILE A 247 9.01 21.69 -5.64
N LEU A 248 8.43 20.94 -4.71
CA LEU A 248 6.98 20.93 -4.47
C LEU A 248 6.45 22.31 -4.06
N GLU A 249 7.16 23.03 -3.17
CA GLU A 249 6.81 24.39 -2.73
C GLU A 249 6.74 25.40 -3.90
N LYS A 250 7.49 25.18 -5.00
CA LYS A 250 7.38 26.03 -6.20
C LYS A 250 6.07 25.85 -6.95
N PHE A 251 5.49 24.66 -6.92
CA PHE A 251 4.31 24.29 -7.70
C PHE A 251 3.02 24.33 -6.88
N TYR A 252 3.10 24.02 -5.59
CA TYR A 252 1.98 23.94 -4.66
C TYR A 252 2.24 24.90 -3.50
N LYS A 253 1.97 26.18 -3.76
CA LYS A 253 2.03 27.20 -2.70
C LYS A 253 1.00 26.84 -1.64
N ASP A 254 1.39 26.96 -0.38
CA ASP A 254 0.54 26.72 0.79
C ASP A 254 0.18 25.25 1.06
N ALA A 255 0.77 24.28 0.34
CA ALA A 255 0.67 22.86 0.69
C ALA A 255 1.74 22.48 1.72
N ASP A 256 1.33 21.78 2.77
CA ASP A 256 2.24 21.31 3.81
C ASP A 256 2.64 19.85 3.56
N LEU A 257 3.92 19.53 3.80
CA LEU A 257 4.40 18.16 3.71
C LEU A 257 4.15 17.45 5.04
N VAL A 258 3.32 16.41 5.03
CA VAL A 258 2.93 15.66 6.23
C VAL A 258 3.27 14.17 6.10
N VAL A 259 3.36 13.49 7.24
CA VAL A 259 3.66 12.04 7.33
C VAL A 259 2.38 11.29 7.69
N ILE A 260 2.07 10.21 6.95
CA ILE A 260 0.97 9.31 7.30
C ILE A 260 1.44 8.26 8.32
N GLU A 261 0.89 8.34 9.54
CA GLU A 261 1.24 7.43 10.63
C GLU A 261 0.50 6.09 10.57
N SER A 262 -0.80 6.13 10.22
CA SER A 262 -1.66 4.95 10.16
C SER A 262 -2.84 5.17 9.21
N TRP A 263 -3.37 4.07 8.67
CA TRP A 263 -4.61 4.05 7.90
C TRP A 263 -5.47 2.88 8.37
N GLU A 264 -6.70 3.16 8.79
CA GLU A 264 -7.69 2.15 9.16
C GLU A 264 -8.69 1.99 8.02
N ASP A 265 -8.70 0.80 7.40
CA ASP A 265 -9.77 0.41 6.49
C ASP A 265 -10.99 0.01 7.33
N ASP A 266 -12.08 0.78 7.25
CA ASP A 266 -13.34 0.45 7.92
C ASP A 266 -14.07 -0.76 7.29
N CYS A 267 -13.43 -1.47 6.34
CA CYS A 267 -13.93 -2.70 5.74
C CYS A 267 -13.96 -3.87 6.74
N LYS A 268 -14.79 -3.77 7.78
CA LYS A 268 -15.32 -4.94 8.48
C LYS A 268 -16.18 -5.72 7.49
N GLY A 269 -15.95 -7.04 7.46
CA GLY A 269 -16.32 -7.94 6.37
C GLY A 269 -17.76 -7.83 5.87
N ALA A 270 -17.90 -8.14 4.57
CA ALA A 270 -19.14 -8.69 4.04
C ALA A 270 -19.24 -10.16 4.48
#